data_AF-A0A099KD38-F1
#
_entry.id   AF-A0A099KD38-F1
#
_cell.length_a   1.000
_cell.length_b   1.000
_cell.length_c   1.000
_cell.angle_alpha   90.00
_cell.angle_beta   90.00
_cell.angle_gamma   90.00
#
_symmetry.space_group_name_H-M   'P 1'
#
loop_
_entity.id
_entity.type
_entity.pdbx_description
1 polymer ?
#
loop_
_entity_poly.entity_id
_entity_poly.type
_entity_poly.pdbx_seq_one_letter_code
_entity_poly.pdbx_strand_id
1 'polypeptide(L)'
;MSLCDWLMHMSELSSNSLIEKLTNDLFHELLTLHGPMMTGIPLYQALGYQTSDSFRQAIYKQTIPITVFSISKRRGKFALTKDVATWIALQRCDQTCVSIKEE
;
A
#
# COMPACT_ATOMS: atom_id res chain seq x y z
N MET A 1 3.85 -30.51 -17.73
CA MET A 1 4.18 -29.09 -17.47
C MET A 1 4.46 -28.43 -18.79
N SER A 2 3.53 -27.61 -19.25
CA SER A 2 3.58 -27.02 -20.58
C SER A 2 4.62 -25.90 -20.60
N LEU A 3 5.31 -25.71 -21.72
CA LEU A 3 6.18 -24.55 -21.96
C LEU A 3 5.44 -23.21 -21.77
N CYS A 4 4.11 -23.20 -21.91
CA CYS A 4 3.24 -22.06 -21.63
C CYS A 4 3.11 -21.76 -20.12
N ASP A 5 3.16 -22.76 -19.23
CA ASP A 5 3.09 -22.55 -17.78
C ASP A 5 4.36 -21.84 -17.24
N TRP A 6 5.51 -22.13 -17.86
CA TRP A 6 6.80 -21.55 -17.51
C TRP A 6 7.01 -20.15 -18.11
N LEU A 7 6.51 -19.92 -19.33
CA LEU A 7 6.54 -18.61 -19.98
C LEU A 7 5.61 -17.58 -19.33
N MET A 8 4.50 -17.99 -18.69
CA MET A 8 3.70 -17.09 -17.86
C MET A 8 4.41 -16.70 -16.55
N HIS A 9 4.98 -17.68 -15.83
CA HIS A 9 5.70 -17.44 -14.57
C HIS A 9 6.97 -16.58 -14.71
N MET A 10 7.63 -16.58 -15.88
CA MET A 10 8.86 -15.79 -16.09
C MET A 10 8.62 -14.30 -16.36
N SER A 11 7.42 -13.89 -16.79
CA SER A 11 7.10 -12.46 -16.99
C SER A 11 6.70 -11.77 -15.68
N GLU A 12 6.13 -12.50 -14.72
CA GLU A 12 5.72 -11.98 -13.41
C GLU A 12 6.91 -11.67 -12.48
N LEU A 13 8.04 -12.38 -12.64
CA LEU A 13 9.22 -12.21 -11.79
C LEU A 13 9.92 -10.85 -12.01
N SER A 14 9.85 -10.27 -13.21
CA SER A 14 10.45 -8.97 -13.51
C SER A 14 9.69 -7.82 -12.83
N SER A 15 8.36 -7.85 -12.92
CA SER A 15 7.47 -6.84 -12.35
C SER A 15 7.50 -6.83 -10.81
N ASN A 16 7.60 -8.02 -10.20
CA ASN A 16 7.69 -8.14 -8.74
C ASN A 16 8.96 -7.48 -8.17
N SER A 17 10.11 -7.62 -8.84
CA SER A 17 11.36 -7.01 -8.35
C SER A 17 11.33 -5.48 -8.33
N LEU A 18 10.62 -4.85 -9.27
CA LEU A 18 10.50 -3.40 -9.34
C LEU A 18 9.55 -2.88 -8.25
N ILE A 19 8.45 -3.58 -8.02
CA ILE A 19 7.52 -3.29 -6.91
C ILE A 19 8.25 -3.43 -5.57
N GLU A 20 9.04 -4.48 -5.38
CA GLU A 20 9.83 -4.68 -4.17
C GLU A 20 10.85 -3.55 -3.96
N LYS A 21 11.56 -3.14 -5.01
CA LYS A 21 12.50 -2.02 -4.93
C LYS A 21 11.79 -0.73 -4.54
N LEU A 22 10.71 -0.38 -5.24
CA LEU A 22 9.91 0.81 -4.95
C LEU A 22 9.32 0.77 -3.53
N THR A 23 8.84 -0.40 -3.10
CA THR A 23 8.31 -0.60 -1.75
C THR A 23 9.40 -0.35 -0.71
N ASN A 24 10.62 -0.85 -0.92
CA ASN A 24 11.73 -0.62 -0.01
C ASN A 24 12.14 0.86 0.04
N ASP A 25 12.24 1.53 -1.10
CA ASP A 25 12.58 2.95 -1.16
C ASP A 25 11.55 3.79 -0.38
N LEU A 26 10.25 3.60 -0.66
CA LEU A 26 9.16 4.25 0.07
C LEU A 26 9.13 3.88 1.55
N PHE A 27 9.37 2.61 1.88
CA PHE A 27 9.42 2.14 3.25
C PHE A 27 10.53 2.85 4.03
N HIS A 28 11.74 2.98 3.47
CA HIS A 28 12.85 3.68 4.14
C HIS A 28 12.53 5.16 4.39
N GLU A 29 11.91 5.84 3.42
CA GLU A 29 11.48 7.24 3.59
C GLU A 29 10.43 7.38 4.69
N LEU A 30 9.34 6.60 4.62
CA LEU A 30 8.26 6.65 5.60
C LEU A 30 8.71 6.20 6.98
N LEU A 31 9.61 5.21 7.06
CA LEU A 31 10.19 4.71 8.31
C LEU A 31 11.01 5.80 8.99
N THR A 32 11.75 6.60 8.21
CA THR A 32 12.56 7.70 8.73
C THR A 32 11.67 8.84 9.28
N LEU A 33 10.53 9.12 8.64
CA LEU A 33 9.64 10.20 9.03
C LEU A 33 8.67 9.84 10.16
N HIS A 34 8.17 8.61 10.17
CA HIS A 34 7.07 8.19 11.04
C HIS A 34 7.41 7.02 11.97
N GLY A 35 8.52 6.33 11.73
CA GLY A 35 8.88 5.10 12.44
C GLY A 35 8.18 3.86 11.88
N PRO A 36 8.23 2.72 12.60
CA PRO A 36 7.75 1.43 12.11
C PRO A 36 6.22 1.33 12.00
N MET A 37 5.50 2.26 12.63
CA MET A 37 4.04 2.32 12.65
C MET A 37 3.56 3.73 12.32
N MET A 38 2.59 3.83 11.42
CA MET A 38 1.91 5.08 11.10
C MET A 38 0.59 5.18 11.86
N THR A 39 0.27 6.38 12.34
CA THR A 39 -0.98 6.68 13.05
C THR A 39 -1.41 8.12 12.83
N GLY A 40 -2.66 8.44 13.11
CA GLY A 40 -3.18 9.81 13.05
C GLY A 40 -3.14 10.41 11.65
N ILE A 41 -2.68 11.66 11.56
CA ILE A 41 -2.70 12.47 10.34
C ILE A 41 -1.91 11.84 9.18
N PRO A 42 -0.63 11.44 9.38
CA PRO A 42 0.16 10.84 8.31
C PRO A 42 -0.47 9.57 7.72
N LEU A 43 -1.15 8.76 8.55
CA LEU A 43 -1.74 7.50 8.10
C LEU A 43 -2.85 7.73 7.06
N TYR A 44 -3.83 8.57 7.39
CA TYR A 44 -4.95 8.77 6.48
C TYR A 44 -4.57 9.63 5.26
N GLN A 45 -3.61 10.54 5.41
CA GLN A 45 -3.08 11.32 4.28
C GLN A 45 -2.31 10.44 3.30
N ALA A 46 -1.49 9.50 3.78
CA ALA A 46 -0.79 8.54 2.93
C ALA A 46 -1.76 7.64 2.13
N LEU A 47 -2.95 7.38 2.67
CA LEU A 47 -4.02 6.65 2.00
C LEU A 47 -4.89 7.51 1.07
N GLY A 48 -4.62 8.81 0.96
CA GLY A 48 -5.38 9.73 0.11
C GLY A 48 -6.68 10.26 0.71
N TYR A 49 -6.92 10.09 2.01
CA TYR A 49 -8.08 10.69 2.68
C TYR A 49 -7.76 12.11 3.15
N GLN A 50 -8.69 13.04 2.89
CA GLN A 50 -8.52 14.44 3.26
C GLN A 50 -8.68 14.68 4.77
N THR A 51 -9.58 13.94 5.43
CA THR A 51 -9.93 14.14 6.85
C THR A 51 -9.97 12.84 7.63
N SER A 52 -9.79 12.96 8.95
CA SER A 52 -9.91 11.83 9.88
C SER A 52 -11.32 11.22 9.90
N ASP A 53 -12.36 12.01 9.59
CA ASP A 53 -13.73 11.53 9.48
C ASP A 53 -13.95 10.63 8.27
N SER A 54 -13.40 11.01 7.10
CA SER A 54 -13.46 10.17 5.89
C SER A 54 -12.75 8.83 6.13
N PHE A 55 -11.58 8.87 6.78
CA PHE A 55 -10.86 7.66 7.16
C PHE A 55 -11.66 6.79 8.15
N ARG A 56 -12.28 7.39 9.17
CA ARG A 56 -13.15 6.67 10.12
C ARG A 56 -14.33 6.01 9.42
N GLN A 57 -14.96 6.69 8.45
CA GLN A 57 -16.03 6.11 7.64
C GLN A 57 -15.53 4.93 6.80
N ALA A 58 -14.36 5.03 6.19
CA ALA A 58 -13.76 3.94 5.42
C ALA A 58 -13.43 2.72 6.30
N ILE A 59 -12.94 2.93 7.53
CA ILE A 59 -12.75 1.84 8.51
C ILE A 59 -14.08 1.17 8.83
N TYR A 60 -15.12 1.95 9.11
CA TYR A 60 -16.44 1.43 9.45
C TYR A 60 -17.05 0.63 8.30
N LYS A 61 -16.89 1.12 7.07
CA LYS A 61 -17.34 0.44 5.84
C LYS A 61 -16.46 -0.73 5.42
N GLN A 62 -15.32 -0.96 6.09
CA GLN A 62 -14.33 -1.99 5.75
C GLN A 62 -13.81 -1.89 4.31
N THR A 63 -13.76 -0.67 3.76
CA THR A 63 -13.30 -0.40 2.39
C THR A 63 -11.82 -0.06 2.32
N ILE A 64 -11.09 -0.18 3.43
CA ILE A 64 -9.68 0.16 3.48
C ILE A 64 -8.86 -1.01 2.95
N PRO A 65 -7.99 -0.78 1.95
CA PRO A 65 -7.23 -1.84 1.28
C PRO A 65 -6.04 -2.35 2.10
N ILE A 66 -5.77 -1.77 3.28
CA ILE A 66 -4.66 -2.15 4.16
C ILE A 66 -5.15 -2.63 5.52
N THR A 67 -4.33 -3.46 6.17
CA THR A 67 -4.59 -3.94 7.53
C THR A 67 -4.39 -2.82 8.53
N VAL A 68 -5.47 -2.43 9.19
CA VAL A 68 -5.45 -1.42 10.25
C VAL A 68 -5.82 -2.07 11.58
N PHE A 69 -5.01 -1.85 12.61
CA PHE A 69 -5.22 -2.42 13.94
C PHE A 69 -5.36 -1.35 15.01
N SER A 70 -5.88 -1.75 16.17
CA SER A 70 -5.98 -0.93 17.38
C SER A 70 -5.21 -1.56 18.51
N ILE A 71 -4.44 -0.76 19.24
CA ILE A 71 -3.66 -1.20 20.40
C ILE A 71 -4.50 -0.95 21.66
N SER A 72 -4.59 -1.95 22.55
CA SER A 72 -5.30 -1.80 23.82
C SER A 72 -4.76 -0.62 24.62
N LYS A 73 -5.66 0.16 25.24
CA LYS A 73 -5.34 1.39 26.00
C LYS A 73 -4.72 2.54 25.19
N ARG A 74 -4.68 2.46 23.86
CA ARG A 74 -4.26 3.56 22.98
C ARG A 74 -5.43 4.02 22.12
N ARG A 75 -5.59 5.34 21.98
CA ARG A 75 -6.61 5.93 21.10
C ARG A 75 -6.10 5.91 19.66
N GLY A 76 -7.01 5.70 18.73
CA GLY A 76 -6.73 5.76 17.31
C GLY A 76 -6.49 4.40 16.66
N LYS A 77 -6.01 4.48 15.43
CA LYS A 77 -5.77 3.34 14.54
C LYS A 77 -4.33 3.40 14.07
N PHE A 78 -3.78 2.22 13.84
CA PHE A 78 -2.38 2.01 13.53
C PHE A 78 -2.30 1.13 12.29
N ALA A 79 -1.33 1.45 11.43
CA ALA A 79 -0.94 0.59 10.34
C ALA A 79 0.58 0.46 10.34
N LEU A 80 1.08 -0.66 9.83
CA LEU A 80 2.51 -0.81 9.64
C LEU A 80 2.94 0.07 8.46
N THR A 81 4.08 0.74 8.63
CA THR A 81 4.67 1.55 7.57
C THR A 81 4.97 0.72 6.33
N LYS A 82 5.35 -0.55 6.54
CA LYS A 82 5.56 -1.53 5.46
C LYS A 82 4.29 -1.78 4.65
N ASP A 83 3.15 -1.95 5.30
CA ASP A 83 1.88 -2.23 4.62
C ASP A 83 1.43 -1.02 3.79
N VAL A 84 1.61 0.19 4.34
CA VAL A 84 1.34 1.45 3.62
C VAL A 84 2.26 1.58 2.39
N ALA A 85 3.56 1.33 2.55
CA ALA A 85 4.52 1.43 1.44
C ALA A 85 4.20 0.44 0.32
N THR A 86 3.92 -0.82 0.65
CA THR A 86 3.51 -1.85 -0.32
C THR A 86 2.25 -1.42 -1.06
N TRP A 87 1.25 -0.90 -0.32
CA TRP A 87 0.02 -0.44 -0.94
C TRP A 87 0.24 0.70 -1.93
N ILE A 88 1.04 1.72 -1.57
CA ILE A 88 1.37 2.83 -2.47
C ILE A 88 2.09 2.31 -3.74
N ALA A 89 3.03 1.38 -3.59
CA ALA A 89 3.75 0.79 -4.71
C ALA A 89 2.82 0.04 -5.65
N LEU A 90 1.90 -0.78 -5.11
CA LEU A 90 0.88 -1.49 -5.88
C LEU A 90 -0.05 -0.53 -6.62
N GLN A 91 -0.57 0.50 -5.95
CA GLN A 91 -1.44 1.49 -6.60
C GLN A 91 -0.76 2.21 -7.77
N ARG A 92 0.53 2.53 -7.65
CA ARG A 92 1.30 3.13 -8.75
C ARG A 92 1.44 2.16 -9.94
N CYS A 93 1.67 0.88 -9.68
CA CYS A 93 1.75 -0.13 -10.73
C CYS A 93 0.41 -0.36 -11.43
N ASP A 94 -0.69 -0.41 -10.66
CA ASP A 94 -2.04 -0.53 -11.22
C ASP A 94 -2.40 0.66 -12.13
N GLN A 95 -2.09 1.89 -11.69
CA GLN A 95 -2.34 3.11 -12.48
C GLN A 95 -1.56 3.13 -13.80
N THR A 96 -0.33 2.60 -13.80
CA THR A 96 0.51 2.57 -15.00
C THR A 96 -0.06 1.63 -16.08
N CYS A 97 -0.82 0.60 -15.69
CA CYS A 97 -1.49 -0.32 -16.60
C CYS A 97 -2.83 0.21 -17.15
N VAL A 98 -3.45 1.20 -16.51
CA VAL A 98 -4.73 1.80 -16.96
C VAL A 98 -4.50 2.77 -18.12
N SER A 99 -3.37 3.47 -18.15
CA SER A 99 -3.05 4.45 -19.20
C SER A 99 -2.76 3.87 -20.59
N ILE A 100 -2.79 2.54 -20.76
CA ILE A 100 -2.59 1.85 -22.05
C ILE A 100 -3.95 1.41 -22.65
N LYS A 101 -5.08 1.64 -21.97
CA LYS A 101 -6.41 1.18 -22.42
C LYS A 101 -7.34 2.28 -22.95
N GLU A 102 -6.86 3.50 -23.15
CA GLU A 102 -7.62 4.57 -23.78
C GLU A 102 -6.88 5.08 -25.03
N GLU A 103 -6.95 4.31 -26.11
CA GLU A 103 -6.81 4.79 -27.50
C GLU A 103 -7.58 3.87 -28.45
#